data_AF-A0A962QA68-F1
#
_entry.id   AF-A0A962QA68-F1
#
_cell.length_a   1.000
_cell.length_b   1.000
_cell.length_c   1.000
_cell.angle_alpha   90.00
_cell.angle_beta   90.00
_cell.angle_gamma   90.00
#
_symmetry.space_group_name_H-M   'P 1'
#
loop_
_entity.id
_entity.type
_entity.pdbx_description
1 polymer ?
#
loop_
_entity_poly.entity_id
_entity_poly.type
_entity_poly.pdbx_seq_one_letter_code
_entity_poly.pdbx_strand_id
1 'polypeptide(L)'
;MGCNDSVSNICLEPIKSTCVDFDGQLGDNTKITEDCVNQHEVNEDLYQITDEIIEGLDTSALSDNCLTYPLPMGVTLIPVSKALEVHGDEICTLKDRVTALENKDYSSLDITGFGLDFGCLVDPCGDPITELGTLLQLIINKACE
;
A
#
# COMPACT_ATOMS: atom_id res chain seq x y z
N MET A 1 12.84 -45.79 16.70
CA MET A 1 14.08 -45.34 17.35
C MET A 1 14.36 -43.95 16.84
N GLY A 2 14.41 -42.97 17.73
CA GLY A 2 14.44 -41.54 17.36
C GLY A 2 15.80 -41.10 16.85
N CYS A 3 15.80 -40.21 15.85
CA CYS A 3 16.96 -39.41 15.49
C CYS A 3 17.12 -38.31 16.54
N ASN A 4 17.82 -38.61 17.64
CA ASN A 4 18.35 -37.59 18.54
C ASN A 4 19.84 -37.40 18.26
N ASP A 5 20.20 -36.13 18.07
CA ASP A 5 21.50 -35.50 18.30
C ASP A 5 22.72 -36.07 17.54
N SER A 6 22.97 -35.50 16.37
CA SER A 6 24.33 -35.39 15.85
C SER A 6 24.52 -34.07 15.11
N VAL A 7 25.16 -33.11 15.77
CA VAL A 7 25.81 -31.96 15.11
C VAL A 7 26.92 -32.54 14.23
N SER A 8 26.72 -32.54 12.91
CA SER A 8 27.72 -32.97 11.94
C SER A 8 28.46 -31.76 11.38
N ASN A 9 29.71 -31.55 11.82
CA ASN A 9 30.67 -30.61 11.22
C ASN A 9 31.36 -31.22 9.98
N ILE A 10 30.61 -31.98 9.18
CA ILE A 10 31.11 -32.62 7.95
C ILE A 10 30.15 -32.19 6.85
N CYS A 11 30.68 -31.59 5.78
CA CYS A 11 29.97 -31.48 4.51
C CYS A 11 29.74 -32.93 4.02
N LEU A 12 28.62 -33.52 4.43
CA LEU A 12 28.24 -34.87 4.04
C LEU A 12 28.06 -34.88 2.51
N GLU A 13 28.81 -35.74 1.83
CA GLU A 13 28.53 -36.04 0.43
C GLU A 13 27.06 -36.45 0.30
N PRO A 14 26.34 -35.99 -0.73
CA PRO A 14 24.92 -36.28 -0.89
C PRO A 14 24.71 -37.79 -0.89
N ILE A 15 23.99 -38.28 0.13
CA ILE A 15 23.59 -39.67 0.22
C ILE A 15 22.58 -39.87 -0.91
N LYS A 16 22.97 -40.62 -1.96
CA LYS A 16 22.05 -40.99 -3.04
C LYS A 16 20.89 -41.80 -2.45
N SER A 17 19.77 -41.12 -2.20
CA SER A 17 18.48 -41.76 -1.97
C SER A 17 18.08 -42.49 -3.24
N THR A 18 17.59 -43.72 -3.11
CA THR A 18 16.80 -44.34 -4.18
C THR A 18 15.62 -43.40 -4.48
N CYS A 19 15.35 -43.08 -5.75
CA CYS A 19 14.17 -42.30 -6.10
C CYS A 19 12.94 -43.07 -5.60
N VAL A 20 12.17 -42.43 -4.72
CA VAL A 20 10.92 -42.99 -4.20
C VAL A 20 9.81 -42.44 -5.06
N ASP A 21 9.05 -43.31 -5.72
CA ASP A 21 7.89 -42.91 -6.51
C ASP A 21 6.88 -42.19 -5.61
N PHE A 22 6.31 -41.10 -6.10
CA PHE A 22 5.26 -40.36 -5.40
C PHE A 22 3.91 -40.93 -5.81
N ASP A 23 3.18 -41.49 -4.84
CA ASP A 23 1.82 -41.97 -5.04
C ASP A 23 0.86 -41.09 -4.24
N GLY A 24 0.34 -40.06 -4.90
CA GLY A 24 -0.47 -39.01 -4.29
C GLY A 24 -1.00 -38.02 -5.30
N GLN A 25 -1.86 -37.11 -4.84
CA GLN A 25 -2.36 -36.02 -5.68
C GLN A 25 -1.38 -34.86 -5.67
N LEU A 26 -1.10 -34.31 -6.85
CA LEU A 26 -0.41 -33.03 -6.98
C LEU A 26 -1.40 -31.90 -6.74
N GLY A 27 -0.94 -30.80 -6.14
CA GLY A 27 -1.77 -29.62 -5.92
C GLY A 27 -2.02 -28.85 -7.21
N ASP A 28 -3.11 -28.08 -7.27
CA ASP A 28 -3.50 -27.31 -8.47
C ASP A 28 -2.45 -26.29 -8.95
N ASN A 29 -1.56 -25.85 -8.05
CA ASN A 29 -0.50 -24.88 -8.33
C ASN A 29 0.86 -25.53 -8.66
N THR A 30 0.91 -26.86 -8.78
CA THR A 30 2.15 -27.57 -9.17
C THR A 30 2.59 -27.14 -10.57
N LYS A 31 3.90 -27.12 -10.79
CA LYS A 31 4.49 -26.93 -12.13
C LYS A 31 4.83 -28.25 -12.81
N ILE A 32 4.67 -29.36 -12.11
CA ILE A 32 4.88 -30.69 -12.64
C ILE A 32 3.81 -31.00 -13.67
N THR A 33 4.23 -31.30 -14.89
CA THR A 33 3.35 -31.69 -16.01
C THR A 33 3.38 -33.18 -16.33
N GLU A 34 4.24 -33.93 -15.63
CA GLU A 34 4.46 -35.36 -15.89
C GLU A 34 3.53 -36.22 -15.03
N ASP A 35 3.01 -37.31 -15.61
CA ASP A 35 2.04 -38.20 -14.96
C ASP A 35 2.67 -39.09 -13.88
N CYS A 36 3.97 -39.34 -13.96
CA CYS A 36 4.71 -40.18 -13.01
C CYS A 36 5.90 -39.39 -12.48
N VAL A 37 5.86 -39.01 -11.20
CA VAL A 37 6.94 -38.26 -10.55
C VAL A 37 7.40 -38.94 -9.28
N ASN A 38 8.62 -38.62 -8.87
CA ASN A 38 9.20 -39.09 -7.63
C ASN A 38 9.11 -38.02 -6.53
N GLN A 39 9.33 -38.43 -5.28
CA GLN A 39 9.28 -37.56 -4.12
C GLN A 39 10.28 -36.40 -4.19
N HIS A 40 11.39 -36.55 -4.91
CA HIS A 40 12.38 -35.48 -5.05
C HIS A 40 11.84 -34.35 -5.93
N GLU A 41 11.22 -34.68 -7.06
CA GLU A 41 10.58 -33.70 -7.97
C GLU A 41 9.44 -32.96 -7.28
N VAL A 42 8.59 -33.68 -6.54
CA VAL A 42 7.50 -33.06 -5.77
C VAL A 42 8.05 -32.11 -4.70
N ASN A 43 9.12 -32.49 -4.02
CA ASN A 43 9.74 -31.61 -3.03
C ASN A 43 10.37 -30.36 -3.67
N GLU A 44 11.04 -30.52 -4.82
CA GLU A 44 11.62 -29.40 -5.56
C GLU A 44 10.54 -28.41 -6.01
N ASP A 45 9.43 -28.91 -6.56
CA ASP A 45 8.27 -28.09 -6.94
C ASP A 45 7.68 -27.34 -5.73
N LEU A 46 7.50 -28.03 -4.60
CA LEU A 46 7.01 -27.42 -3.36
C LEU A 46 7.92 -26.31 -2.85
N TYR A 47 9.24 -26.50 -2.89
CA TYR A 47 10.19 -25.45 -2.50
C TYR A 47 10.14 -24.27 -3.48
N GLN A 48 10.08 -24.54 -4.79
CA GLN A 48 9.98 -23.48 -5.78
C GLN A 48 8.70 -22.64 -5.60
N ILE A 49 7.56 -23.27 -5.36
CA ILE A 49 6.29 -22.57 -5.07
C ILE A 49 6.42 -21.76 -3.78
N THR A 50 7.06 -22.33 -2.75
CA THR A 50 7.27 -21.64 -1.48
C THR A 50 8.14 -20.40 -1.64
N ASP A 51 9.23 -20.51 -2.40
CA ASP A 51 10.13 -19.39 -2.69
C ASP A 51 9.40 -18.30 -3.47
N GLU A 52 8.59 -18.66 -4.48
CA GLU A 52 7.77 -17.68 -5.22
C GLU A 52 6.74 -16.98 -4.33
N ILE A 53 6.12 -17.70 -3.39
CA ILE A 53 5.22 -17.09 -2.42
C ILE A 53 5.99 -16.13 -1.52
N ILE A 54 7.16 -16.52 -1.02
CA ILE A 54 7.98 -15.67 -0.15
C ILE A 54 8.44 -14.41 -0.89
N GLU A 55 8.93 -14.54 -2.12
CA GLU A 55 9.32 -13.42 -2.98
C GLU A 55 8.13 -12.50 -3.29
N GLY A 56 6.96 -13.08 -3.61
CA GLY A 56 5.74 -12.32 -3.90
C GLY A 56 5.15 -11.60 -2.68
N LEU A 57 5.49 -12.05 -1.47
CA LEU A 57 5.11 -11.42 -0.20
C LEU A 57 6.20 -10.47 0.33
N ASP A 58 7.32 -10.31 -0.38
CA ASP A 58 8.38 -9.39 0.05
C ASP A 58 7.90 -7.94 0.02
N THR A 59 7.87 -7.34 1.19
CA THR A 59 7.46 -5.95 1.42
C THR A 59 8.63 -5.03 1.71
N SER A 60 9.87 -5.52 1.57
CA SER A 60 11.09 -4.74 1.83
C SER A 60 11.14 -3.43 1.06
N ALA A 61 10.59 -3.38 -0.16
CA ALA A 61 10.52 -2.19 -1.00
C ALA A 61 9.45 -1.15 -0.58
N LEU A 62 8.57 -1.46 0.39
CA LEU A 62 7.52 -0.55 0.81
C LEU A 62 8.00 0.57 1.74
N SER A 63 9.12 0.37 2.45
CA SER A 63 9.52 1.25 3.58
C SER A 63 10.02 2.66 3.21
N ASP A 64 10.23 2.97 1.93
CA ASP A 64 10.74 4.27 1.47
C ASP A 64 9.70 5.12 0.70
N ASN A 65 8.44 4.67 0.63
CA ASN A 65 7.40 5.35 -0.12
C ASN A 65 6.53 6.24 0.80
N CYS A 66 5.71 7.12 0.21
CA CYS A 66 4.90 8.17 0.86
C CYS A 66 4.05 7.76 2.09
N LEU A 67 4.01 6.47 2.43
CA LEU A 67 3.28 5.90 3.55
C LEU A 67 4.24 5.37 4.59
N THR A 68 3.96 5.71 5.85
CA THR A 68 4.71 5.19 6.99
C THR A 68 4.01 3.94 7.53
N TYR A 69 4.75 2.85 7.64
CA TYR A 69 4.24 1.59 8.19
C TYR A 69 4.72 1.42 9.63
N PRO A 70 3.84 1.45 10.64
CA PRO A 70 4.24 1.28 12.03
C PRO A 70 4.62 -0.18 12.28
N LEU A 71 5.91 -0.43 12.53
CA LEU A 71 6.44 -1.74 12.88
C LEU A 71 6.79 -1.83 14.37
N PRO A 72 6.52 -2.98 15.04
CA PRO A 72 7.03 -3.25 16.38
C PRO A 72 8.56 -3.23 16.42
N MET A 73 9.16 -2.88 17.56
CA MET A 73 10.62 -2.90 17.71
C MET A 73 11.20 -4.27 17.37
N GLY A 74 12.21 -4.28 16.50
CA GLY A 74 12.92 -5.50 16.07
C GLY A 74 12.31 -6.20 14.85
N VAL A 75 11.22 -5.70 14.29
CA VAL A 75 10.63 -6.21 13.05
C VAL A 75 11.15 -5.38 11.86
N THR A 76 11.75 -6.06 10.88
CA THR A 76 12.30 -5.44 9.67
C THR A 76 11.44 -5.62 8.42
N LEU A 77 10.47 -6.54 8.46
CA LEU A 77 9.56 -6.84 7.35
C LEU A 77 8.15 -6.40 7.69
N ILE A 78 7.50 -5.73 6.73
CA ILE A 78 6.12 -5.27 6.87
C ILE A 78 5.19 -6.44 6.54
N PRO A 79 4.34 -6.92 7.46
CA PRO A 79 3.36 -7.93 7.10
C PRO A 79 2.44 -7.41 5.99
N VAL A 80 2.16 -8.21 4.96
CA VAL A 80 1.29 -7.80 3.83
C VAL A 80 -0.08 -7.33 4.33
N SER A 81 -0.64 -7.99 5.34
CA SER A 81 -1.89 -7.56 5.98
C SER A 81 -1.82 -6.14 6.53
N LYS A 82 -0.68 -5.76 7.13
CA LYS A 82 -0.48 -4.40 7.66
C LYS A 82 -0.28 -3.37 6.56
N ALA A 83 0.43 -3.75 5.48
CA ALA A 83 0.56 -2.88 4.32
C ALA A 83 -0.82 -2.58 3.70
N LEU A 84 -1.66 -3.60 3.50
CA LEU A 84 -3.00 -3.44 2.96
C LEU A 84 -3.92 -2.61 3.87
N GLU A 85 -3.80 -2.75 5.19
CA GLU A 85 -4.53 -1.92 6.16
C GLU A 85 -4.17 -0.44 5.99
N VAL A 86 -2.88 -0.09 6.00
CA VAL A 86 -2.40 1.30 5.85
C VAL A 86 -2.82 1.89 4.50
N HIS A 87 -2.74 1.12 3.42
CA HIS A 87 -3.23 1.56 2.11
C HIS A 87 -4.74 1.80 2.10
N GLY A 88 -5.51 0.92 2.74
CA GLY A 88 -6.96 1.07 2.87
C GLY A 88 -7.33 2.36 3.61
N ASP A 89 -6.67 2.63 4.73
CA ASP A 89 -6.89 3.83 5.54
C ASP A 89 -6.55 5.13 4.79
N GLU A 90 -5.43 5.15 4.07
CA GLU A 90 -5.06 6.31 3.25
C GLU A 90 -6.07 6.53 2.12
N ILE A 91 -6.51 5.46 1.43
CA ILE A 91 -7.50 5.57 0.36
C ILE A 91 -8.81 6.14 0.90
N CYS A 92 -9.28 5.68 2.06
CA CYS A 92 -10.46 6.24 2.72
C CYS A 92 -10.27 7.71 3.05
N THR A 93 -9.13 8.08 3.65
CA THR A 93 -8.79 9.47 3.97
C THR A 93 -8.77 10.37 2.74
N LEU A 94 -8.19 9.90 1.64
CA LEU A 94 -8.16 10.63 0.37
C LEU A 94 -9.56 10.80 -0.21
N LYS A 95 -10.41 9.76 -0.17
CA LYS A 95 -11.80 9.84 -0.61
C LYS A 95 -12.57 10.89 0.19
N ASP A 96 -12.45 10.89 1.51
CA ASP A 96 -13.11 11.86 2.37
C ASP A 96 -12.66 13.29 2.06
N ARG A 97 -11.35 13.50 1.83
CA ARG A 97 -10.81 14.81 1.43
C ARG A 97 -11.32 15.26 0.06
N VAL A 98 -11.39 14.36 -0.92
CA VAL A 98 -11.95 14.67 -2.25
C VAL A 98 -13.41 15.06 -2.12
N THR A 99 -14.22 14.27 -1.41
CA THR A 99 -15.64 14.59 -1.19
C THR A 99 -15.81 15.90 -0.44
N ALA A 100 -14.96 16.20 0.54
CA ALA A 100 -14.99 17.48 1.23
C ALA A 100 -14.65 18.67 0.30
N LEU A 101 -13.70 18.48 -0.63
CA LEU A 101 -13.32 19.50 -1.62
C LEU A 101 -14.38 19.71 -2.71
N GLU A 102 -15.01 18.63 -3.17
CA GLU A 102 -16.10 18.67 -4.15
C GLU A 102 -17.33 19.40 -3.59
N ASN A 103 -17.64 19.19 -2.32
CA ASN A 103 -18.76 19.83 -1.63
C ASN A 103 -18.37 21.14 -0.95
N LYS A 104 -17.12 21.60 -1.12
CA LYS A 104 -16.68 22.85 -0.54
C LYS A 104 -17.34 24.01 -1.27
N ASP A 105 -18.11 24.78 -0.53
CA ASP A 105 -18.58 26.07 -1.01
C ASP A 105 -17.42 27.06 -0.99
N TYR A 106 -16.96 27.46 -2.19
CA TYR A 106 -15.91 28.46 -2.35
C TYR A 106 -16.44 29.89 -2.23
N SER A 107 -17.76 30.10 -2.27
CA SER A 107 -18.34 31.44 -2.15
C SER A 107 -18.20 31.98 -0.72
N SER A 108 -18.30 31.12 0.29
CA SER A 108 -18.09 31.44 1.71
C SER A 108 -16.64 31.30 2.18
N LEU A 109 -15.67 31.21 1.25
CA LEU A 109 -14.26 31.11 1.61
C LEU A 109 -13.78 32.43 2.21
N ASP A 110 -13.30 32.39 3.46
CA ASP A 110 -12.68 33.54 4.13
C ASP A 110 -11.36 33.93 3.44
N ILE A 111 -11.29 35.20 3.01
CA ILE A 111 -10.15 35.78 2.30
C ILE A 111 -9.39 36.81 3.13
N THR A 112 -9.73 37.02 4.40
CA THR A 112 -9.07 38.02 5.27
C THR A 112 -7.57 37.77 5.43
N GLY A 113 -7.13 36.52 5.33
CA GLY A 113 -5.72 36.12 5.40
C GLY A 113 -4.95 36.18 4.07
N PHE A 114 -5.58 36.55 2.96
CA PHE A 114 -4.98 36.44 1.62
C PHE A 114 -4.08 37.63 1.26
N GLY A 115 -4.02 38.65 2.13
CA GLY A 115 -3.19 39.84 1.90
C GLY A 115 -3.63 40.67 0.69
N LEU A 116 -4.91 40.60 0.32
CA LEU A 116 -5.47 41.33 -0.81
C LEU A 116 -5.63 42.82 -0.46
N ASP A 117 -5.14 43.69 -1.33
CA ASP A 117 -5.47 45.12 -1.29
C ASP A 117 -6.74 45.37 -2.11
N PHE A 118 -7.85 45.58 -1.42
CA PHE A 118 -9.15 45.81 -2.05
C PHE A 118 -9.31 47.22 -2.64
N GLY A 119 -8.38 48.15 -2.35
CA GLY A 119 -8.41 49.51 -2.91
C GLY A 119 -9.74 50.23 -2.67
N CYS A 120 -10.51 50.44 -3.75
CA CYS A 120 -11.84 51.09 -3.70
C CYS A 120 -13.02 50.11 -3.63
N LEU A 121 -12.75 48.81 -3.58
CA LEU A 121 -13.78 47.78 -3.46
C LEU A 121 -14.15 47.64 -1.98
N VAL A 122 -15.31 48.16 -1.66
CA VAL A 122 -16.01 47.96 -0.39
C VAL A 122 -17.34 47.28 -0.71
N ASP A 123 -17.93 46.60 0.26
CA ASP A 123 -19.27 46.06 0.08
C ASP A 123 -20.31 47.20 -0.10
N PRO A 124 -21.58 46.88 -0.46
CA PRO A 124 -22.63 47.88 -0.63
C PRO A 124 -22.97 48.67 0.65
N CYS A 125 -22.55 48.19 1.81
CA CYS A 125 -22.72 48.80 3.13
C CYS A 125 -21.48 49.59 3.59
N GLY A 126 -20.36 49.52 2.88
CA GLY A 126 -19.08 50.14 3.22
C GLY A 126 -18.17 49.28 4.11
N ASP A 127 -18.53 48.02 4.35
CA ASP A 127 -17.80 47.08 5.18
C ASP A 127 -16.66 46.38 4.41
N PRO A 128 -15.61 45.93 5.12
CA PRO A 128 -14.49 45.20 4.51
C PRO A 128 -14.95 43.84 3.95
N ILE A 129 -14.48 43.50 2.76
CA ILE A 129 -14.81 42.24 2.08
C ILE A 129 -14.08 41.09 2.76
N THR A 130 -14.83 40.15 3.34
CA THR A 130 -14.28 39.02 4.10
C THR A 130 -14.41 37.69 3.36
N GLU A 131 -15.29 37.58 2.36
CA GLU A 131 -15.59 36.33 1.65
C GLU A 131 -15.33 36.43 0.14
N LEU A 132 -14.84 35.33 -0.46
CA LEU A 132 -14.51 35.26 -1.89
C LEU A 132 -15.71 35.48 -2.82
N GLY A 133 -16.88 34.97 -2.46
CA GLY A 133 -18.11 35.15 -3.26
C GLY A 133 -18.50 36.61 -3.37
N THR A 134 -18.45 37.34 -2.26
CA THR A 134 -18.71 38.78 -2.19
C THR A 134 -17.70 39.57 -3.01
N LEU A 135 -16.41 39.20 -2.94
CA LEU A 135 -15.37 39.81 -3.76
C LEU A 135 -15.65 39.65 -5.27
N LEU A 136 -15.94 38.42 -5.71
CA LEU A 136 -16.20 38.13 -7.13
C LEU A 136 -17.45 38.87 -7.62
N GLN A 137 -18.52 38.90 -6.83
CA GLN A 137 -19.74 39.62 -7.20
C GLN A 137 -19.50 41.13 -7.32
N LEU A 138 -18.70 41.72 -6.43
CA LEU A 138 -18.36 43.15 -6.49
C LEU A 138 -17.50 43.49 -7.71
N ILE A 139 -16.53 42.63 -8.05
CA ILE A 139 -15.72 42.79 -9.27
C ILE A 139 -16.62 42.72 -10.51
N ILE A 140 -17.54 41.74 -10.57
CA ILE A 140 -18.49 41.59 -11.68
C ILE A 140 -19.37 42.84 -11.79
N ASN A 141 -19.96 43.30 -10.69
CA ASN A 141 -20.82 44.48 -10.67
C ASN A 141 -20.08 45.71 -11.19
N LYS A 142 -18.85 45.95 -10.71
CA LYS A 142 -18.02 47.09 -11.13
C LYS A 142 -17.60 47.02 -12.60
N ALA A 143 -17.37 45.82 -13.13
CA ALA A 143 -16.96 45.64 -14.52
C ALA A 143 -18.13 45.71 -15.52
N CYS A 144 -19.36 45.49 -15.06
CA CYS A 144 -20.58 45.57 -15.87
C CYS A 144 -21.26 46.96 -15.83
N GLU A 145 -20.74 47.90 -15.03
CA GLU A 145 -21.06 49.34 -15.06
C GLU A 145 -20.27 50.09 -16.13
#